data_AF-A0A6V7QB33-F1
#
_entry.id   AF-A0A6V7QB33-F1
#
_cell.length_a   1.000
_cell.length_b   1.000
_cell.length_c   1.000
_cell.angle_alpha   90.00
_cell.angle_beta   90.00
_cell.angle_gamma   90.00
#
_symmetry.space_group_name_H-M   'P 1'
#
loop_
_entity.id
_entity.type
_entity.pdbx_description
1 polymer ?
#
loop_
_entity_poly.entity_id
_entity_poly.type
_entity_poly.pdbx_seq_one_letter_code
_entity_poly.pdbx_strand_id
1 'polypeptide(L)'
;MELTPRGVAHLHAVAALSQSRSRAAAIVAADLRLKAGEYRAQAARIREILDRVGLARDNLSPAAAASAQVVASVANLFNIRDTELSSFIVANGDLSLRKADAEEKRTKVQKESKVLLEYTRKAITKLTELKKTLAKFENEVAMHEALMHQWQTNLAILESKERQYMLQLSNYKAILNRVGYTPEINHGVLMEMAEHKKDLEKKTKPILDTLRSYQDLPPDKTLAALAIEEKMRQYAAAEKYLEEVLHSALISNPEL
;
A
#
# COMPACT_ATOMS: atom_id res chain seq x y z
N MET A 1 42.81 -4.96 40.04
CA MET A 1 43.25 -5.23 38.65
C MET A 1 44.12 -6.48 38.70
N GLU A 2 43.55 -7.66 38.44
CA GLU A 2 44.31 -8.91 38.47
C GLU A 2 45.14 -9.04 37.19
N LEU A 3 46.46 -9.09 37.37
CA LEU A 3 47.43 -9.20 36.29
C LEU A 3 47.44 -10.66 35.80
N THR A 4 46.60 -10.98 34.82
CA THR A 4 46.56 -12.34 34.28
C THR A 4 47.94 -12.72 33.70
N PRO A 5 48.42 -13.97 33.86
CA PRO A 5 49.73 -14.41 33.34
C PRO A 5 49.91 -14.17 31.84
N ARG A 6 48.80 -14.22 31.08
CA ARG A 6 48.76 -13.90 29.64
C ARG A 6 49.01 -12.41 29.37
N GLY A 7 48.49 -11.53 30.23
CA GLY A 7 48.76 -10.09 30.19
C GLY A 7 50.22 -9.75 30.48
N VAL A 8 50.85 -10.43 31.45
CA VAL A 8 52.29 -10.27 31.75
C VAL A 8 53.15 -10.70 30.56
N ALA A 9 52.85 -11.86 29.97
CA ALA A 9 53.58 -12.35 28.79
C ALA A 9 53.45 -11.39 27.59
N HIS A 10 52.26 -10.84 27.36
CA HIS A 10 52.02 -9.86 26.31
C HIS A 10 52.80 -8.55 26.57
N LEU A 11 52.77 -8.02 27.80
CA LEU A 11 53.52 -6.82 28.16
C LEU A 11 55.03 -7.02 28.03
N HIS A 12 55.55 -8.18 28.43
CA HIS A 12 56.96 -8.53 28.25
C HIS A 12 57.34 -8.61 26.77
N ALA A 13 56.49 -9.20 25.92
CA ALA A 13 56.72 -9.25 24.48
C ALA A 13 56.73 -7.84 23.85
N VAL A 14 55.80 -6.97 24.25
CA VAL A 14 55.77 -5.57 23.79
C VAL A 14 56.98 -4.78 24.29
N ALA A 15 57.41 -4.99 25.54
CA ALA A 15 58.59 -4.35 26.11
C ALA A 15 59.87 -4.78 25.39
N ALA A 16 60.03 -6.08 25.11
CA ALA A 16 61.17 -6.61 24.36
C ALA A 16 61.20 -6.06 22.92
N LEU A 17 60.04 -5.95 22.26
CA LEU A 17 59.92 -5.34 20.93
C LEU A 17 60.22 -3.83 20.95
N SER A 18 59.76 -3.11 21.97
CA SER A 18 60.07 -1.70 22.16
C SER A 18 61.57 -1.48 22.36
N GLN A 19 62.19 -2.27 23.23
CA GLN A 19 63.63 -2.21 23.52
C GLN A 19 64.48 -2.52 22.28
N SER A 20 64.10 -3.54 21.49
CA SER A 20 64.82 -3.88 20.26
C SER A 20 64.71 -2.76 19.22
N ARG A 21 63.53 -2.14 19.08
CA ARG A 21 63.32 -0.96 18.22
C ARG A 21 64.14 0.24 18.69
N SER A 22 64.16 0.53 19.98
CA SER A 22 64.97 1.63 20.54
C SER A 22 66.46 1.39 20.33
N ARG A 23 66.95 0.15 20.49
CA ARG A 23 68.34 -0.20 20.20
C ARG A 23 68.69 -0.04 18.73
N ALA A 24 67.82 -0.51 17.82
CA ALA A 24 68.01 -0.34 16.38
C ALA A 24 68.04 1.16 15.99
N ALA A 25 67.12 1.95 16.54
CA ALA A 25 67.09 3.41 16.33
C ALA A 25 68.37 4.09 16.86
N ALA A 26 68.87 3.67 18.02
CA ALA A 26 70.11 4.20 18.58
C ALA A 26 71.34 3.92 17.70
N ILE A 27 71.42 2.70 17.13
CA ILE A 27 72.49 2.32 16.20
C ILE A 27 72.43 3.17 14.92
N VAL A 28 71.25 3.29 14.31
CA VAL A 28 71.06 4.13 13.10
C VAL A 28 71.40 5.59 13.40
N ALA A 29 71.00 6.11 14.56
CA ALA A 29 71.33 7.48 14.95
C ALA A 29 72.84 7.69 15.20
N ALA A 30 73.56 6.67 15.67
CA ALA A 30 75.02 6.73 15.81
C ALA A 30 75.72 6.74 14.43
N ASP A 31 75.29 5.86 13.54
CA ASP A 31 75.82 5.77 12.17
C ASP A 31 75.61 7.08 11.38
N LEU A 32 74.40 7.64 11.43
CA LEU A 32 74.11 8.93 10.79
C LEU A 32 74.97 10.08 11.35
N ARG A 33 75.29 10.07 12.65
CA ARG A 33 76.18 11.07 13.25
C ARG A 33 77.61 10.92 12.76
N LEU A 34 78.12 9.69 12.69
CA LEU A 34 79.46 9.40 12.17
C LEU A 34 79.58 9.86 10.72
N LYS A 35 78.62 9.46 9.88
CA LYS A 35 78.54 9.86 8.47
C LYS A 35 78.43 11.37 8.29
N ALA A 36 77.65 12.05 9.14
CA ALA A 36 77.61 13.52 9.14
C ALA A 36 78.95 14.16 9.54
N GLY A 37 79.73 13.51 10.42
CA GLY A 37 81.09 13.92 10.74
C GLY A 37 82.03 13.82 9.55
N GLU A 38 82.02 12.69 8.84
CA GLU A 38 82.80 12.46 7.63
C GLU A 38 82.47 13.47 6.53
N TYR A 39 81.18 13.73 6.27
CA TYR A 39 80.76 14.72 5.28
C TYR A 39 81.23 16.13 5.64
N ARG A 40 81.22 16.52 6.93
CA ARG A 40 81.74 17.83 7.36
C ARG A 40 83.25 17.93 7.16
N ALA A 41 84.01 16.88 7.50
CA ALA A 41 85.45 16.85 7.29
C ALA A 41 85.81 16.93 5.79
N GLN A 42 85.08 16.20 4.95
CA GLN A 42 85.26 16.25 3.50
C GLN A 42 84.88 17.61 2.91
N ALA A 43 83.79 18.22 3.38
CA ALA A 43 83.39 19.57 2.97
C ALA A 43 84.45 20.61 3.35
N ALA A 44 85.06 20.50 4.53
CA ALA A 44 86.16 21.37 4.96
C ALA A 44 87.39 21.21 4.06
N ARG A 45 87.77 19.96 3.73
CA ARG A 45 88.86 19.66 2.79
C ARG A 45 88.61 20.27 1.41
N ILE A 46 87.41 20.08 0.85
CA ILE A 46 87.05 20.64 -0.47
C ILE A 46 87.10 22.16 -0.43
N ARG A 47 86.59 22.78 0.64
CA ARG A 47 86.65 24.24 0.82
C ARG A 47 88.09 24.76 0.80
N GLU A 48 89.00 24.11 1.52
CA GLU A 48 90.43 24.49 1.53
C GLU A 48 91.07 24.37 0.14
N ILE A 49 90.75 23.31 -0.61
CA ILE A 49 91.24 23.13 -1.98
C ILE A 49 90.73 24.25 -2.89
N LEU A 50 89.44 24.57 -2.82
CA LEU A 50 88.85 25.66 -3.61
C LEU A 50 89.46 27.01 -3.28
N ASP A 51 89.78 27.26 -2.01
CA ASP A 51 90.43 28.49 -1.56
C ASP A 51 91.85 28.64 -2.14
N ARG A 52 92.63 27.55 -2.13
CA ARG A 52 93.97 27.51 -2.74
C ARG A 52 93.98 27.74 -4.25
N VAL A 53 92.89 27.39 -4.95
CA VAL A 53 92.73 27.58 -6.40
C VAL A 53 92.03 28.90 -6.74
N GLY A 54 91.65 29.70 -5.74
CA GLY A 54 90.96 30.98 -5.93
C GLY A 54 89.47 30.85 -6.29
N LEU A 55 88.90 29.64 -6.19
CA LEU A 55 87.49 29.32 -6.44
C LEU A 55 86.66 29.29 -5.16
N ALA A 56 87.13 29.93 -4.09
CA ALA A 56 86.35 30.12 -2.89
C ALA A 56 85.05 30.89 -3.20
N ARG A 57 84.00 30.60 -2.43
CA ARG A 57 82.69 31.27 -2.56
C ARG A 57 82.81 32.79 -2.54
N ASP A 58 83.70 33.31 -1.71
CA ASP A 58 83.90 34.75 -1.50
C ASP A 58 84.66 35.41 -2.67
N ASN A 59 85.34 34.62 -3.50
CA ASN A 59 86.05 35.07 -4.71
C ASN A 59 85.20 34.96 -5.98
N LEU A 60 84.02 34.34 -5.91
CA LEU A 60 83.10 34.23 -7.04
C LEU A 60 82.29 35.53 -7.21
N SER A 61 81.92 35.83 -8.46
CA SER A 61 80.95 36.89 -8.70
C SER A 61 79.59 36.53 -8.06
N PRO A 62 78.78 37.51 -7.63
CA PRO A 62 77.47 37.25 -7.05
C PRO A 62 76.57 36.40 -7.94
N ALA A 63 76.66 36.59 -9.27
CA ALA A 63 75.92 35.81 -10.25
C ALA A 63 76.39 34.34 -10.30
N ALA A 64 77.69 34.09 -10.33
CA ALA A 64 78.24 32.73 -10.35
C ALA A 64 77.91 31.95 -9.07
N ALA A 65 78.00 32.62 -7.91
CA ALA A 65 77.63 32.04 -6.63
C ALA A 65 76.13 31.66 -6.57
N ALA A 66 75.25 32.54 -7.08
CA ALA A 66 73.82 32.27 -7.16
C ALA A 66 73.50 31.10 -8.10
N SER A 67 74.12 31.05 -9.29
CA SER A 67 73.93 29.94 -10.24
C SER A 67 74.39 28.60 -9.66
N ALA A 68 75.56 28.55 -9.01
CA ALA A 68 76.06 27.33 -8.37
C ALA A 68 75.12 26.85 -7.25
N GLN A 69 74.57 27.78 -6.46
CA GLN A 69 73.60 27.46 -5.42
C GLN A 69 72.30 26.88 -6.00
N VAL A 70 71.79 27.44 -7.11
CA VAL A 70 70.60 26.91 -7.78
C VAL A 70 70.86 25.49 -8.29
N VAL A 71 71.97 25.26 -9.00
CA VAL A 71 72.33 23.92 -9.51
C VAL A 71 72.45 22.91 -8.39
N ALA A 72 73.14 23.25 -7.30
CA ALA A 72 73.25 22.37 -6.12
C ALA A 72 71.87 22.09 -5.48
N SER A 73 70.99 23.09 -5.43
CA SER A 73 69.64 22.93 -4.88
C SER A 73 68.78 22.02 -5.73
N VAL A 74 68.84 22.16 -7.07
CA VAL A 74 68.10 21.30 -8.01
C VAL A 74 68.68 19.87 -7.99
N ALA A 75 70.01 19.70 -7.93
CA ALA A 75 70.64 18.40 -7.78
C ALA A 75 70.17 17.68 -6.50
N ASN A 76 70.11 18.40 -5.37
CA ASN A 76 69.59 17.87 -4.12
C ASN A 76 68.10 17.48 -4.23
N LEU A 77 67.28 18.29 -4.93
CA LEU A 77 65.86 18.00 -5.15
C LEU A 77 65.66 16.73 -6.01
N PHE A 78 66.50 16.56 -7.02
CA PHE A 78 66.53 15.36 -7.86
C PHE A 78 67.28 14.18 -7.22
N ASN A 79 67.89 14.39 -6.05
CA ASN A 79 68.73 13.41 -5.35
C ASN A 79 69.89 12.87 -6.20
N ILE A 80 70.51 13.77 -6.99
CA ILE A 80 71.68 13.49 -7.83
C ILE A 80 72.95 13.89 -7.07
N ARG A 81 74.04 13.16 -7.28
CA ARG A 81 75.33 13.36 -6.59
C ARG A 81 76.36 14.14 -7.39
N ASP A 82 76.12 14.33 -8.68
CA ASP A 82 76.94 15.08 -9.61
C ASP A 82 76.19 16.31 -10.14
N THR A 83 76.89 17.12 -10.91
CA THR A 83 76.30 18.24 -11.67
C THR A 83 76.34 17.97 -13.17
N GLU A 84 76.28 16.70 -13.57
CA GLU A 84 76.33 16.33 -14.99
C GLU A 84 74.98 16.52 -15.66
N LEU A 85 75.00 17.08 -16.88
CA LEU A 85 73.78 17.35 -17.64
C LEU A 85 72.97 16.08 -17.92
N SER A 86 73.66 14.96 -18.21
CA SER A 86 73.06 13.64 -18.40
C SER A 86 72.19 13.22 -17.21
N SER A 87 72.75 13.31 -16.00
CA SER A 87 72.06 12.97 -14.75
C SER A 87 70.82 13.85 -14.52
N PHE A 88 70.93 15.16 -14.79
CA PHE A 88 69.78 16.08 -14.69
C PHE A 88 68.66 15.76 -15.69
N ILE A 89 69.00 15.42 -16.93
CA ILE A 89 68.02 15.07 -17.97
C ILE A 89 67.27 13.80 -17.58
N VAL A 90 67.99 12.77 -17.11
CA VAL A 90 67.37 11.52 -16.66
C VAL A 90 66.43 11.75 -15.48
N ALA A 91 66.88 12.46 -14.43
CA ALA A 91 66.06 12.73 -13.27
C ALA A 91 64.84 13.61 -13.58
N ASN A 92 64.98 14.58 -14.50
CA ASN A 92 63.87 15.38 -14.97
C ASN A 92 62.86 14.54 -15.78
N GLY A 93 63.34 13.59 -16.58
CA GLY A 93 62.50 12.60 -17.28
C GLY A 93 61.71 11.74 -16.29
N ASP A 94 62.39 11.19 -15.28
CA ASP A 94 61.76 10.40 -14.21
C ASP A 94 60.70 11.20 -13.46
N LEU A 95 61.00 12.46 -13.10
CA LEU A 95 60.04 13.34 -12.43
C LEU A 95 58.83 13.64 -13.32
N SER A 96 59.06 13.86 -14.62
CA SER A 96 58.00 14.14 -15.59
C SER A 96 57.07 12.93 -15.76
N LEU A 97 57.62 11.71 -15.82
CA LEU A 97 56.83 10.48 -15.84
C LEU A 97 56.03 10.28 -14.56
N ARG A 98 56.65 10.46 -13.39
CA ARG A 98 55.95 10.37 -12.09
C ARG A 98 54.83 11.40 -11.98
N LYS A 99 55.03 12.60 -12.51
CA LYS A 99 54.00 13.64 -12.57
C LYS A 99 52.83 13.19 -13.46
N ALA A 100 53.10 12.68 -14.65
CA ALA A 100 52.08 12.18 -15.56
C ALA A 100 51.26 11.04 -14.93
N ASP A 101 51.91 10.06 -14.31
CA ASP A 101 51.25 8.95 -13.60
C ASP A 101 50.35 9.46 -12.46
N ALA A 102 50.83 10.45 -11.69
CA ALA A 102 50.07 11.04 -10.60
C ALA A 102 48.84 11.81 -11.11
N GLU A 103 49.00 12.56 -12.20
CA GLU A 103 47.89 13.27 -12.86
C GLU A 103 46.87 12.28 -13.42
N GLU A 104 47.29 11.21 -14.09
CA GLU A 104 46.39 10.17 -14.59
C GLU A 104 45.58 9.54 -13.45
N LYS A 105 46.25 9.08 -12.38
CA LYS A 105 45.58 8.53 -11.19
C LYS A 105 44.60 9.51 -10.58
N ARG A 106 44.98 10.79 -10.49
CA ARG A 106 44.10 11.86 -9.97
C ARG A 106 42.86 12.03 -10.85
N THR A 107 43.00 12.03 -12.16
CA THR A 107 41.85 12.14 -13.07
C THR A 107 40.92 10.93 -12.97
N LYS A 108 41.47 9.72 -12.83
CA LYS A 108 40.69 8.49 -12.64
C LYS A 108 39.88 8.53 -11.35
N VAL A 109 40.54 8.83 -10.22
CA VAL A 109 39.87 8.97 -8.91
C VAL A 109 38.80 10.07 -8.95
N GLN A 110 39.07 11.18 -9.64
CA GLN A 110 38.09 12.26 -9.78
C GLN A 110 36.84 11.81 -10.57
N LYS A 111 37.00 11.00 -11.62
CA LYS A 111 35.89 10.43 -12.39
C LYS A 111 35.08 9.44 -11.54
N GLU A 112 35.75 8.53 -10.86
CA GLU A 112 35.10 7.54 -9.97
C GLU A 112 34.35 8.22 -8.82
N SER A 113 34.94 9.26 -8.22
CA SER A 113 34.30 10.06 -7.16
C SER A 113 33.01 10.72 -7.65
N LYS A 114 33.01 11.31 -8.85
CA LYS A 114 31.80 11.90 -9.45
C LYS A 114 30.69 10.85 -9.64
N VAL A 115 31.03 9.69 -10.18
CA VAL A 115 30.08 8.59 -10.40
C VAL A 115 29.51 8.11 -9.06
N LEU A 116 30.35 7.91 -8.05
CA LEU A 116 29.93 7.47 -6.73
C LEU A 116 29.01 8.51 -6.06
N LEU A 117 29.29 9.80 -6.21
CA LEU A 117 28.44 10.87 -5.71
C LEU A 117 27.05 10.86 -6.37
N GLU A 118 26.96 10.61 -7.68
CA GLU A 118 25.68 10.46 -8.37
C GLU A 118 24.88 9.26 -7.87
N TYR A 119 25.53 8.10 -7.70
CA TYR A 119 24.89 6.92 -7.12
C TYR A 119 24.39 7.19 -5.69
N THR A 120 25.20 7.88 -4.89
CA THR A 120 24.84 8.23 -3.51
C THR A 120 23.62 9.15 -3.49
N ARG A 121 23.57 10.16 -4.36
CA ARG A 121 22.39 11.04 -4.51
C ARG A 121 21.15 10.25 -4.89
N LYS A 122 21.24 9.36 -5.89
CA LYS A 122 20.12 8.49 -6.31
C LYS A 122 19.65 7.54 -5.20
N ALA A 123 20.58 7.02 -4.39
CA ALA A 123 20.25 6.17 -3.25
C ALA A 123 19.52 6.97 -2.16
N ILE A 124 19.97 8.20 -1.88
CA ILE A 124 19.33 9.09 -0.91
C ILE A 124 17.91 9.45 -1.35
N THR A 125 17.67 9.77 -2.62
CA THR A 125 16.32 10.08 -3.12
C THR A 125 15.37 8.89 -3.00
N LYS A 126 15.84 7.68 -3.36
CA LYS A 126 15.05 6.46 -3.18
C LYS A 126 14.75 6.17 -1.70
N LEU A 127 15.72 6.39 -0.82
CA LEU A 127 15.52 6.21 0.62
C LEU A 127 14.45 7.18 1.16
N THR A 128 14.48 8.45 0.75
CA THR A 128 13.46 9.41 1.18
C THR A 128 12.08 9.10 0.62
N GLU A 129 11.97 8.61 -0.62
CA GLU A 129 10.71 8.11 -1.17
C GLU A 129 10.17 6.92 -0.36
N LEU A 130 11.00 5.92 -0.08
CA LEU A 130 10.63 4.74 0.71
C LEU A 130 10.18 5.11 2.13
N LYS A 131 10.86 6.07 2.77
CA LYS A 131 10.44 6.58 4.10
C LYS A 131 9.06 7.24 4.04
N LYS A 132 8.77 8.01 2.99
CA LYS A 132 7.46 8.63 2.80
C LYS A 132 6.37 7.59 2.57
N THR A 133 6.64 6.55 1.77
CA THR A 133 5.65 5.47 1.52
C THR A 133 5.42 4.65 2.79
N LEU A 134 6.47 4.34 3.55
CA LEU A 134 6.34 3.64 4.83
C LEU A 134 5.43 4.41 5.79
N ALA A 135 5.67 5.71 5.98
CA ALA A 135 4.86 6.54 6.86
C ALA A 135 3.39 6.61 6.42
N LYS A 136 3.10 6.56 5.11
CA LYS A 136 1.72 6.47 4.62
C LYS A 136 1.08 5.14 5.00
N PHE A 137 1.77 4.03 4.74
CA PHE A 137 1.26 2.70 5.09
C PHE A 137 1.07 2.52 6.59
N GLU A 138 1.97 3.02 7.43
CA GLU A 138 1.83 2.99 8.89
C GLU A 138 0.54 3.69 9.35
N ASN A 139 0.22 4.86 8.76
CA ASN A 139 -1.03 5.57 9.06
C ASN A 139 -2.27 4.83 8.55
N GLU A 140 -2.21 4.24 7.35
CA GLU A 140 -3.32 3.46 6.76
C GLU A 140 -3.61 2.19 7.57
N VAL A 141 -2.58 1.49 8.06
CA VAL A 141 -2.73 0.30 8.90
C VAL A 141 -3.50 0.63 10.17
N ALA A 142 -3.13 1.70 10.89
CA ALA A 142 -3.83 2.12 12.11
C ALA A 142 -5.31 2.43 11.84
N MET A 143 -5.62 3.09 10.72
CA MET A 143 -6.99 3.37 10.30
C MET A 143 -7.78 2.08 9.99
N HIS A 144 -7.17 1.14 9.27
CA HIS A 144 -7.79 -0.14 8.94
C HIS A 144 -7.99 -1.04 10.15
N GLU A 145 -7.05 -1.06 11.10
CA GLU A 145 -7.20 -1.78 12.36
C GLU A 145 -8.40 -1.25 13.18
N ALA A 146 -8.55 0.07 13.28
CA ALA A 146 -9.70 0.67 13.95
C ALA A 146 -11.04 0.29 13.28
N LEU A 147 -11.09 0.32 11.94
CA LEU A 147 -12.27 -0.11 11.17
C LEU A 147 -12.56 -1.59 11.38
N MET A 148 -11.54 -2.45 11.37
CA MET A 148 -11.68 -3.88 11.60
C MET A 148 -12.20 -4.17 13.00
N HIS A 149 -11.72 -3.48 14.03
CA HIS A 149 -12.26 -3.59 15.38
C HIS A 149 -13.73 -3.17 15.46
N GLN A 150 -14.11 -2.08 14.79
CA GLN A 150 -15.51 -1.65 14.71
C GLN A 150 -16.37 -2.74 14.05
N TRP A 151 -15.91 -3.33 12.96
CA TRP A 151 -16.63 -4.39 12.26
C TRP A 151 -16.77 -5.64 13.11
N GLN A 152 -15.71 -6.05 13.84
CA GLN A 152 -15.77 -7.14 14.80
C GLN A 152 -16.81 -6.90 15.88
N THR A 153 -16.87 -5.68 16.46
CA THR A 153 -17.89 -5.35 17.46
C THR A 153 -19.30 -5.38 16.89
N ASN A 154 -19.49 -4.85 15.68
CA ASN A 154 -20.79 -4.87 15.01
C ASN A 154 -21.25 -6.30 14.70
N LEU A 155 -20.33 -7.17 14.25
CA LEU A 155 -20.62 -8.57 13.96
C LEU A 155 -21.10 -9.30 15.23
N ALA A 156 -20.43 -9.09 16.37
CA ALA A 156 -20.84 -9.68 17.64
C ALA A 156 -22.25 -9.23 18.08
N ILE A 157 -22.60 -7.96 17.84
CA ILE A 157 -23.96 -7.44 18.10
C ILE A 157 -24.98 -8.12 17.17
N LEU A 158 -24.65 -8.27 15.89
CA LEU A 158 -25.53 -8.91 14.90
C LEU A 158 -25.78 -10.38 15.23
N GLU A 159 -24.74 -11.14 15.61
CA GLU A 159 -24.90 -12.53 16.07
C GLU A 159 -25.81 -12.62 17.30
N SER A 160 -25.67 -11.70 18.27
CA SER A 160 -26.56 -11.66 19.43
C SER A 160 -28.01 -11.39 19.04
N LYS A 161 -28.25 -10.47 18.10
CA LYS A 161 -29.60 -10.16 17.59
C LYS A 161 -30.20 -11.33 16.80
N GLU A 162 -29.40 -12.02 16.00
CA GLU A 162 -29.82 -13.21 15.27
C GLU A 162 -30.35 -14.28 16.23
N ARG A 163 -29.60 -14.60 17.28
CA ARG A 163 -30.03 -15.55 18.32
C ARG A 163 -31.33 -15.11 19.00
N GLN A 164 -31.46 -13.82 19.30
CA GLN A 164 -32.68 -13.24 19.87
C GLN A 164 -33.88 -13.42 18.93
N TYR A 165 -33.73 -13.10 17.64
CA TYR A 165 -34.80 -13.25 16.66
C TYR A 165 -35.16 -14.71 16.42
N MET A 166 -34.19 -15.63 16.39
CA MET A 166 -34.46 -17.06 16.30
C MET A 166 -35.29 -17.56 17.49
N LEU A 167 -34.95 -17.13 18.71
CA LEU A 167 -35.70 -17.48 19.91
C LEU A 167 -37.13 -16.91 19.85
N GLN A 168 -37.27 -15.63 19.48
CA GLN A 168 -38.58 -14.99 19.33
C GLN A 168 -39.45 -15.69 18.29
N LEU A 169 -38.88 -16.04 17.13
CA LEU A 169 -39.56 -16.73 16.06
C LEU A 169 -40.00 -18.14 16.48
N SER A 170 -39.16 -18.86 17.24
CA SER A 170 -39.53 -20.13 17.87
C SER A 170 -40.70 -19.96 18.85
N ASN A 171 -40.64 -18.94 19.72
CA ASN A 171 -41.70 -18.64 20.68
C ASN A 171 -43.03 -18.29 19.99
N TYR A 172 -43.02 -17.42 18.99
CA TYR A 172 -44.23 -17.07 18.24
C TYR A 172 -44.81 -18.26 17.49
N LYS A 173 -43.98 -19.13 16.89
CA LYS A 173 -44.45 -20.38 16.30
C LYS A 173 -45.13 -21.29 17.33
N ALA A 174 -44.54 -21.43 18.52
CA ALA A 174 -45.15 -22.21 19.59
C ALA A 174 -46.51 -21.62 20.04
N ILE A 175 -46.63 -20.29 20.14
CA ILE A 175 -47.89 -19.62 20.46
C ILE A 175 -48.93 -19.83 19.35
N LEU A 176 -48.56 -19.63 18.08
CA LEU A 176 -49.45 -19.86 16.94
C LEU A 176 -49.98 -21.31 16.92
N ASN A 177 -49.09 -22.28 17.13
CA ASN A 177 -49.47 -23.69 17.24
C ASN A 177 -50.43 -23.94 18.41
N ARG A 178 -50.18 -23.33 19.58
CA ARG A 178 -51.06 -23.45 20.77
C ARG A 178 -52.45 -22.88 20.52
N VAL A 179 -52.54 -21.79 19.77
CA VAL A 179 -53.81 -21.14 19.42
C VAL A 179 -54.51 -21.86 18.24
N GLY A 180 -53.90 -22.91 17.68
CA GLY A 180 -54.46 -23.69 16.57
C GLY A 180 -54.46 -22.93 15.25
N TYR A 181 -53.55 -21.96 15.09
CA TYR A 181 -53.43 -21.19 13.86
C TYR A 181 -53.05 -22.09 12.69
N THR A 182 -53.87 -22.09 11.64
CA THR A 182 -53.56 -22.69 10.35
C THR A 182 -53.34 -21.59 9.31
N PRO A 183 -52.49 -21.82 8.28
CA PRO A 183 -52.24 -20.84 7.21
C PRO A 183 -53.52 -20.38 6.49
N GLU A 184 -54.58 -21.17 6.56
CA GLU A 184 -55.90 -20.92 5.97
C GLU A 184 -56.65 -19.76 6.66
N ILE A 185 -56.35 -19.49 7.93
CA ILE A 185 -56.95 -18.39 8.73
C ILE A 185 -56.13 -17.09 8.52
N ASN A 186 -55.14 -17.10 7.63
CA ASN A 186 -54.44 -15.88 7.26
C ASN A 186 -55.41 -14.89 6.61
N HIS A 187 -55.30 -13.59 6.94
CA HIS A 187 -56.18 -12.55 6.43
C HIS A 187 -56.29 -12.55 4.90
N GLY A 188 -55.17 -12.75 4.18
CA GLY A 188 -55.18 -12.84 2.72
C GLY A 188 -56.04 -13.99 2.20
N VAL A 189 -55.90 -15.18 2.79
CA VAL A 189 -56.67 -16.38 2.39
C VAL A 189 -58.14 -16.22 2.77
N LEU A 190 -58.44 -15.62 3.92
CA LEU A 190 -59.82 -15.33 4.33
C LEU A 190 -60.50 -14.33 3.40
N MET A 191 -59.78 -13.32 2.93
CA MET A 191 -60.28 -12.36 1.95
C MET A 191 -60.58 -13.05 0.61
N GLU A 192 -59.67 -13.89 0.13
CA GLU A 192 -59.88 -14.68 -1.10
C GLU A 192 -61.10 -15.63 -0.96
N MET A 193 -61.24 -16.31 0.19
CA MET A 193 -62.40 -17.16 0.47
C MET A 193 -63.71 -16.38 0.53
N ALA A 194 -63.69 -15.16 1.11
CA ALA A 194 -64.86 -14.30 1.18
C ALA A 194 -65.30 -13.80 -0.21
N GLU A 195 -64.33 -13.46 -1.07
CA GLU A 195 -64.59 -13.11 -2.47
C GLU A 195 -65.16 -14.30 -3.24
N HIS A 196 -64.54 -15.48 -3.12
CA HIS A 196 -65.04 -16.68 -3.77
C HIS A 196 -66.46 -17.06 -3.30
N LYS A 197 -66.74 -16.91 -2.00
CA LYS A 197 -68.10 -17.08 -1.47
C LYS A 197 -69.09 -16.10 -2.10
N LYS A 198 -68.72 -14.82 -2.22
CA LYS A 198 -69.57 -13.79 -2.85
C LYS A 198 -69.85 -14.11 -4.32
N ASP A 199 -68.85 -14.60 -5.05
CA ASP A 199 -69.00 -15.01 -6.44
C ASP A 199 -69.89 -16.25 -6.60
N LEU A 200 -69.74 -17.23 -5.70
CA LEU A 200 -70.64 -18.38 -5.64
C LEU A 200 -72.07 -17.94 -5.34
N GLU A 201 -72.30 -17.10 -4.33
CA GLU A 201 -73.63 -16.57 -4.02
C GLU A 201 -74.27 -15.85 -5.21
N LYS A 202 -73.49 -15.07 -5.96
CA LYS A 202 -73.97 -14.40 -7.18
C LYS A 202 -74.44 -15.40 -8.25
N LYS A 203 -73.79 -16.55 -8.36
CA LYS A 203 -74.16 -17.63 -9.30
C LYS A 203 -75.31 -18.50 -8.79
N THR A 204 -75.36 -18.79 -7.49
CA THR A 204 -76.34 -19.72 -6.91
C THR A 204 -77.70 -19.07 -6.63
N LYS A 205 -77.76 -17.77 -6.30
CA LYS A 205 -79.03 -17.04 -6.11
C LYS A 205 -80.02 -17.20 -7.27
N PRO A 206 -79.66 -16.90 -8.54
CA PRO A 206 -80.61 -17.06 -9.65
C PRO A 206 -81.02 -18.52 -9.86
N ILE A 207 -80.13 -19.49 -9.59
CA ILE A 207 -80.45 -20.92 -9.69
C ILE A 207 -81.48 -21.31 -8.61
N LEU A 208 -81.30 -20.86 -7.37
CA LEU A 208 -82.26 -21.07 -6.28
C LEU A 208 -83.61 -20.41 -6.58
N ASP A 209 -83.61 -19.20 -7.15
CA ASP A 209 -84.83 -18.50 -7.54
C ASP A 209 -85.57 -19.25 -8.64
N THR A 210 -84.87 -19.81 -9.64
CA THR A 210 -85.49 -20.69 -10.64
C THR A 210 -85.99 -22.01 -10.05
N LEU A 211 -85.30 -22.58 -9.06
CA LEU A 211 -85.74 -23.82 -8.43
C LEU A 211 -86.99 -23.59 -7.57
N ARG A 212 -87.08 -22.44 -6.88
CA ARG A 212 -88.28 -22.02 -6.14
C ARG A 212 -89.48 -21.85 -7.06
N SER A 213 -89.31 -21.23 -8.23
CA SER A 213 -90.41 -21.09 -9.18
C SER A 213 -90.92 -22.43 -9.71
N TYR A 214 -90.07 -23.47 -9.75
CA TYR A 214 -90.52 -24.84 -10.07
C TYR A 214 -91.23 -25.55 -8.91
N GLN A 215 -90.93 -25.22 -7.65
CA GLN A 215 -91.64 -25.78 -6.49
C GLN A 215 -93.08 -25.29 -6.35
N ASP A 216 -93.44 -24.19 -7.02
CA ASP A 216 -94.81 -23.69 -7.07
C ASP A 216 -95.72 -24.48 -8.05
N LEU A 217 -95.16 -25.40 -8.84
CA LEU A 217 -95.93 -26.27 -9.74
C LEU A 217 -96.32 -27.61 -9.04
N PRO A 218 -97.58 -28.06 -9.17
CA PRO A 218 -98.01 -29.35 -8.63
C PRO A 218 -97.22 -30.52 -9.25
N PRO A 219 -96.86 -31.56 -8.47
CA PRO A 219 -95.98 -32.65 -8.92
C PRO A 219 -96.61 -33.65 -9.93
N ASP A 220 -97.86 -33.44 -10.34
CA ASP A 220 -98.57 -34.30 -11.32
C ASP A 220 -98.80 -33.54 -12.64
N LYS A 221 -98.31 -34.12 -13.75
CA LYS A 221 -98.32 -33.53 -15.09
C LYS A 221 -99.73 -33.19 -15.58
N THR A 222 -100.72 -33.96 -15.15
CA THR A 222 -102.13 -33.75 -15.53
C THR A 222 -102.75 -32.55 -14.80
N LEU A 223 -102.44 -32.38 -13.51
CA LEU A 223 -102.88 -31.25 -12.70
C LEU A 223 -102.14 -29.96 -13.03
N ALA A 224 -100.86 -30.03 -13.40
CA ALA A 224 -100.10 -28.88 -13.88
C ALA A 224 -100.68 -28.34 -15.21
N ALA A 225 -101.08 -29.22 -16.13
CA ALA A 225 -101.74 -28.80 -17.37
C ALA A 225 -103.09 -28.12 -17.11
N LEU A 226 -103.87 -28.65 -16.16
CA LEU A 226 -105.16 -28.09 -15.77
C LEU A 226 -105.00 -26.74 -15.06
N ALA A 227 -104.00 -26.59 -14.19
CA ALA A 227 -103.67 -25.31 -13.56
C ALA A 227 -103.16 -24.26 -14.55
N ILE A 228 -102.38 -24.67 -15.57
CA ILE A 228 -101.98 -23.80 -16.68
C ILE A 228 -103.22 -23.39 -17.50
N GLU A 229 -104.11 -24.32 -17.81
CA GLU A 229 -105.35 -24.05 -18.56
C GLU A 229 -106.29 -23.13 -17.77
N GLU A 230 -106.39 -23.31 -16.45
CA GLU A 230 -107.20 -22.47 -15.57
C GLU A 230 -106.61 -21.06 -15.44
N LYS A 231 -105.27 -20.92 -15.39
CA LYS A 231 -104.61 -19.61 -15.46
C LYS A 231 -104.72 -18.96 -16.83
N MET A 232 -104.65 -19.72 -17.92
CA MET A 232 -104.91 -19.24 -19.28
C MET A 232 -106.36 -18.78 -19.45
N ARG A 233 -107.32 -19.48 -18.83
CA ARG A 233 -108.73 -19.12 -18.83
C ARG A 233 -109.01 -17.87 -17.98
N GLN A 234 -108.32 -17.72 -16.84
CA GLN A 234 -108.34 -16.49 -16.04
C GLN A 234 -107.71 -15.31 -16.80
N TYR A 235 -106.62 -15.54 -17.55
CA TYR A 235 -106.02 -14.54 -18.42
C TYR A 235 -106.96 -14.14 -19.57
N ALA A 236 -107.54 -15.10 -20.27
CA ALA A 236 -108.48 -14.84 -21.36
C ALA A 236 -109.76 -14.14 -20.85
N ALA A 237 -110.23 -14.47 -19.66
CA ALA A 237 -111.35 -13.76 -19.02
C ALA A 237 -110.98 -12.32 -18.65
N ALA A 238 -109.76 -12.08 -18.16
CA ALA A 238 -109.26 -10.74 -17.88
C ALA A 238 -109.04 -9.92 -19.16
N GLU A 239 -108.55 -10.53 -20.24
CA GLU A 239 -108.46 -9.91 -21.57
C GLU A 239 -109.83 -9.54 -22.11
N LYS A 240 -110.79 -10.47 -22.03
CA LYS A 240 -112.17 -10.21 -22.49
C LYS A 240 -112.86 -9.14 -21.65
N TYR A 241 -112.61 -9.09 -20.35
CA TYR A 241 -113.06 -8.00 -19.49
C TYR A 241 -112.39 -6.66 -19.87
N LEU A 242 -111.10 -6.66 -20.21
CA LEU A 242 -110.40 -5.47 -20.72
C LEU A 242 -110.99 -5.01 -22.06
N GLU A 243 -111.32 -5.93 -22.95
CA GLU A 243 -111.97 -5.66 -24.24
C GLU A 243 -113.40 -5.15 -24.07
N GLU A 244 -114.19 -5.70 -23.14
CA GLU A 244 -115.54 -5.21 -22.79
C GLU A 244 -115.49 -3.82 -22.16
N VAL A 245 -114.51 -3.55 -21.28
CA VAL A 245 -114.24 -2.20 -20.74
C VAL A 245 -113.87 -1.24 -21.87
N LEU A 246 -113.03 -1.65 -22.84
CA LEU A 246 -112.68 -0.83 -24.01
C LEU A 246 -113.87 -0.61 -24.97
N HIS A 247 -114.71 -1.61 -25.22
CA HIS A 247 -115.92 -1.49 -26.05
C HIS A 247 -117.00 -0.63 -25.39
N SER A 248 -117.17 -0.75 -24.08
CA SER A 248 -118.07 0.13 -23.31
C SER A 248 -117.61 1.60 -23.36
N ALA A 249 -116.31 1.86 -23.37
CA ALA A 249 -115.73 3.19 -23.52
C ALA A 249 -115.85 3.77 -24.96
N LEU A 250 -116.03 2.92 -25.99
CA LEU A 250 -116.20 3.33 -27.40
C LEU A 250 -117.66 3.56 -27.81
N ILE A 251 -118.64 2.90 -27.17
CA ILE A 251 -120.08 3.07 -27.46
C ILE A 251 -120.70 4.21 -26.64
N SER A 252 -120.07 4.61 -25.52
CA SER A 252 -120.54 5.68 -24.64
C SER A 252 -119.99 7.09 -24.94
N ASN A 253 -119.42 7.36 -26.12
CA ASN A 253 -118.98 8.71 -26.51
C ASN A 253 -119.27 9.04 -27.99
N PRO A 254 -120.47 9.57 -28.31
CA PRO A 254 -120.63 10.56 -29.35
C PRO A 254 -120.21 11.95 -28.81
N GLU A 255 -119.29 12.60 -29.51
CA GLU A 255 -118.88 14.01 -29.35
C GLU A 255 -118.21 14.42 -28.02
N LEU A 256 -116.87 14.37 -28.06
CA LEU A 256 -116.01 15.56 -28.01
C LEU A 256 -114.83 15.38 -28.99
#